data_AF-A0A970I4D4-F1
#
_entry.id   AF-A0A970I4D4-F1
#
_cell.length_a   1.000
_cell.length_b   1.000
_cell.length_c   1.000
_cell.angle_alpha   90.00
_cell.angle_beta   90.00
_cell.angle_gamma   90.00
#
_symmetry.space_group_name_H-M   'P 1'
#
loop_
_entity.id
_entity.type
_entity.pdbx_description
1 polymer ?
#
loop_
_entity_poly.entity_id
_entity_poly.type
_entity_poly.pdbx_seq_one_letter_code
_entity_poly.pdbx_strand_id
1 'polypeptide(L)'
;MKEKDLVYRGKSKDVFNISEGPHKGKYRLVFTDKATGYMENGKAVFDPGYDSVVGSIPGKGAVACRFATYFFRLLKEKGIATHYIETISDNEMIVEPALPLGMPVEAAGFPGSAPLENLEFTWRNSATGSFWRRYPFVRPCKNIHKLVEAWTKGESDTLITFEALEETGAMNRDEIIYSIELVKDIAEIVSREFDSKGFHVLDGKFELGRLRDGDGKIVLIDEISPDVLRVCKGYSPDQNGDCTIIRECVITGISDGKRTIKNRNQVKAADFINIFL
;
A
#
# COMPACT_ATOMS: atom_id res chain seq x y z
N MET A 1 25.02 9.54 5.30
CA MET A 1 23.86 10.47 5.26
C MET A 1 23.85 11.26 6.55
N LYS A 2 23.51 12.55 6.55
CA LYS A 2 23.47 13.33 7.78
C LYS A 2 22.04 13.28 8.34
N GLU A 3 21.87 12.97 9.62
CA GLU A 3 20.54 12.90 10.28
C GLU A 3 19.74 14.20 10.10
N LYS A 4 20.43 15.34 9.97
CA LYS A 4 19.81 16.65 9.69
C LYS A 4 18.99 16.71 8.40
N ASP A 5 19.22 15.79 7.46
CA ASP A 5 18.52 15.74 6.17
C ASP A 5 17.31 14.78 6.23
N LEU A 6 17.05 14.12 7.37
CA LEU A 6 15.88 13.26 7.57
C LEU A 6 14.60 14.11 7.55
N VAL A 7 13.66 13.74 6.67
CA VAL A 7 12.33 14.35 6.56
C VAL A 7 11.32 13.54 7.36
N TYR A 8 11.36 12.23 7.21
CA TYR A 8 10.41 11.32 7.83
C TYR A 8 11.05 9.95 8.07
N ARG A 9 10.80 9.36 9.25
CA ARG A 9 11.22 7.99 9.58
C ARG A 9 9.98 7.13 9.71
N GLY A 10 9.73 6.31 8.68
CA GLY A 10 8.59 5.41 8.62
C GLY A 10 8.87 4.02 9.19
N LYS A 11 7.84 3.18 9.12
CA LYS A 11 7.86 1.78 9.57
C LYS A 11 8.73 0.89 8.69
N SER A 12 8.74 1.14 7.38
CA SER A 12 9.51 0.37 6.38
C SER A 12 10.53 1.23 5.62
N LYS A 13 10.40 2.56 5.62
CA LYS A 13 11.21 3.46 4.80
C LYS A 13 11.59 4.72 5.58
N ASP A 14 12.82 5.20 5.38
CA ASP A 14 13.27 6.50 5.86
C ASP A 14 13.39 7.45 4.65
N VAL A 15 12.90 8.68 4.78
CA VAL A 15 12.88 9.68 3.71
C VAL A 15 13.85 10.80 4.05
N PHE A 16 14.78 11.08 3.14
CA PHE A 16 15.78 12.14 3.29
C PHE A 16 15.63 13.18 2.19
N ASN A 17 15.80 14.45 2.56
CA ASN A 17 15.98 15.53 1.60
C ASN A 17 17.39 15.49 1.01
N ILE A 18 17.51 15.74 -0.29
CA ILE A 18 18.81 15.80 -0.95
C ILE A 18 19.24 17.27 -1.04
N SER A 19 20.26 17.64 -0.27
CA SER A 19 20.70 19.04 -0.13
C SER A 19 21.77 19.47 -1.14
N GLU A 20 22.42 18.54 -1.83
CA GLU A 20 23.52 18.77 -2.76
C GLU A 20 23.55 17.76 -3.91
N GLY A 21 24.33 18.06 -4.96
CA GLY A 21 24.51 17.17 -6.12
C GLY A 21 23.38 17.24 -7.16
N PRO A 22 23.35 16.29 -8.11
CA PRO A 22 22.45 16.33 -9.27
C PRO A 22 20.97 16.22 -8.92
N HIS A 23 20.63 15.62 -7.77
CA HIS A 23 19.26 15.48 -7.29
C HIS A 23 18.89 16.48 -6.18
N LYS A 24 19.62 17.60 -6.07
CA LYS A 24 19.32 18.63 -5.07
C LYS A 24 17.84 19.05 -5.13
N GLY A 25 17.19 19.08 -3.97
CA GLY A 25 15.77 19.43 -3.82
C GLY A 25 14.80 18.26 -3.98
N LYS A 26 15.29 17.07 -4.36
CA LYS A 26 14.51 15.83 -4.45
C LYS A 26 14.55 15.05 -3.14
N TYR A 27 13.74 14.00 -3.04
CA TYR A 27 13.77 13.08 -1.91
C TYR A 27 14.48 11.79 -2.27
N ARG A 28 15.17 11.24 -1.27
CA ARG A 28 15.68 9.87 -1.28
C ARG A 28 14.89 9.03 -0.30
N LEU A 29 14.29 7.96 -0.81
CA LEU A 29 13.67 6.90 -0.02
C LEU A 29 14.70 5.80 0.23
N VAL A 30 14.95 5.51 1.50
CA VAL A 30 15.79 4.40 1.95
C VAL A 30 14.88 3.31 2.46
N PHE A 31 14.75 2.23 1.70
CA PHE A 31 13.99 1.06 2.09
C PHE A 31 14.78 0.28 3.14
N THR A 32 14.14 0.06 4.29
CA THR A 32 14.79 -0.54 5.47
C THR A 32 14.37 -2.00 5.63
N ASP A 33 15.19 -2.76 6.36
CA ASP A 33 14.88 -4.14 6.70
C ASP A 33 13.88 -4.28 7.86
N LYS A 34 13.36 -3.16 8.38
CA LYS A 34 12.36 -3.13 9.46
C LYS A 34 11.09 -3.86 9.01
N ALA A 35 10.55 -4.70 9.88
CA ALA A 35 9.35 -5.47 9.60
C ALA A 35 8.30 -5.27 10.70
N THR A 36 7.06 -5.07 10.26
CA THR A 36 5.92 -4.94 11.15
C THR A 36 5.29 -6.30 11.46
N GLY A 37 4.54 -6.34 12.56
CA GLY A 37 3.93 -7.57 13.04
C GLY A 37 3.47 -7.47 14.49
N TYR A 38 3.41 -8.61 15.16
CA TYR A 38 3.05 -8.72 16.57
C TYR A 38 3.94 -9.71 17.30
N MET A 39 3.93 -9.67 18.63
CA MET A 39 4.63 -10.63 19.48
C MET A 39 3.68 -11.75 19.88
N GLU A 40 4.05 -13.00 19.59
CA GLU A 40 3.33 -14.21 20.01
C GLU A 40 4.29 -15.10 20.80
N ASN A 41 3.98 -15.37 22.07
CA ASN A 41 4.83 -16.17 22.97
C ASN A 41 6.31 -15.71 23.01
N GLY A 42 6.53 -14.40 23.01
CA GLY A 42 7.87 -13.80 23.03
C GLY A 42 8.63 -13.87 21.70
N LYS A 43 8.01 -14.33 20.62
CA LYS A 43 8.59 -14.35 19.27
C LYS A 43 7.88 -13.36 18.35
N ALA A 44 8.65 -12.67 17.52
CA ALA A 44 8.09 -11.81 16.49
C ALA A 44 7.40 -12.65 15.41
N VAL A 45 6.14 -12.32 15.14
CA VAL A 45 5.38 -12.82 13.99
C VAL A 45 5.22 -11.66 13.02
N PHE A 46 5.90 -11.75 11.88
CA PHE A 46 5.85 -10.71 10.85
C PHE A 46 4.54 -10.76 10.07
N ASP A 47 3.84 -9.63 10.03
CA ASP A 47 2.59 -9.45 9.29
C ASP A 47 2.50 -7.99 8.82
N PRO A 48 2.52 -7.73 7.50
CA PRO A 48 2.45 -6.37 6.97
C PRO A 48 1.11 -5.67 7.26
N GLY A 49 0.08 -6.41 7.69
CA GLY A 49 -1.20 -5.85 8.13
C GLY A 49 -1.19 -5.23 9.54
N TYR A 50 -0.04 -5.19 10.23
CA TYR A 50 0.15 -4.57 11.54
C TYR A 50 1.01 -3.31 11.46
N ASP A 51 0.84 -2.41 12.44
CA ASP A 51 1.47 -1.09 12.48
C ASP A 51 2.73 -1.00 13.35
N SER A 52 3.02 -2.02 14.16
CA SER A 52 4.18 -2.02 15.06
C SER A 52 5.37 -2.71 14.43
N VAL A 53 6.54 -2.06 14.44
CA VAL A 53 7.81 -2.70 14.07
C VAL A 53 8.24 -3.66 15.18
N VAL A 54 8.36 -4.94 14.85
CA VAL A 54 8.67 -6.02 15.83
C VAL A 54 10.02 -6.69 15.58
N GLY A 55 10.74 -6.27 14.55
CA GLY A 55 12.07 -6.76 14.24
C GLY A 55 12.55 -6.34 12.85
N SER A 56 13.55 -7.06 12.34
CA SER A 56 14.10 -6.85 11.01
C SER A 56 14.20 -8.17 10.24
N ILE A 57 13.97 -8.11 8.92
CA ILE A 57 14.13 -9.21 7.99
C ILE A 57 15.28 -8.84 7.04
N PRO A 58 16.45 -9.49 7.13
CA PRO A 58 17.61 -9.15 6.29
C PRO A 58 17.28 -9.13 4.79
N GLY A 59 17.66 -8.06 4.11
CA GLY A 59 17.47 -7.88 2.67
C GLY A 59 16.07 -7.46 2.25
N LYS A 60 15.10 -7.35 3.17
CA LYS A 60 13.73 -6.92 2.87
C LYS A 60 13.70 -5.57 2.16
N GLY A 61 14.46 -4.59 2.63
CA GLY A 61 14.46 -3.24 2.06
C GLY A 61 14.92 -3.24 0.60
N ALA A 62 15.95 -4.03 0.28
CA ALA A 62 16.43 -4.16 -1.09
C ALA A 62 15.38 -4.81 -2.01
N VAL A 63 14.70 -5.85 -1.53
CA VAL A 63 13.63 -6.51 -2.28
C VAL A 63 12.47 -5.55 -2.55
N ALA A 64 12.03 -4.80 -1.55
CA ALA A 64 10.95 -3.84 -1.68
C ALA A 64 11.32 -2.72 -2.68
N CYS A 65 12.54 -2.19 -2.62
CA CYS A 65 13.01 -1.16 -3.55
C CYS A 65 13.07 -1.65 -5.00
N ARG A 66 13.61 -2.87 -5.22
CA ARG A 66 13.65 -3.47 -6.57
C ARG A 66 12.24 -3.75 -7.12
N PHE A 67 11.32 -4.19 -6.27
CA PHE A 67 9.91 -4.37 -6.63
C PHE A 67 9.24 -3.05 -7.04
N ALA A 68 9.40 -2.02 -6.20
CA ALA A 68 8.88 -0.70 -6.48
C ALA A 68 9.47 -0.13 -7.77
N THR A 69 10.77 -0.34 -8.00
CA THR A 69 11.46 0.04 -9.24
C THR A 69 10.84 -0.62 -10.48
N TYR A 70 10.57 -1.93 -10.44
CA TYR A 70 9.93 -2.65 -11.55
C TYR A 70 8.58 -2.02 -11.90
N PHE A 71 7.71 -1.86 -10.92
CA PHE A 71 6.37 -1.34 -11.16
C PHE A 71 6.38 0.13 -11.55
N PHE A 72 7.22 0.98 -10.95
CA PHE A 72 7.30 2.38 -11.37
C PHE A 72 7.78 2.54 -12.82
N ARG A 73 8.71 1.70 -13.29
CA ARG A 73 9.12 1.68 -14.69
C ARG A 73 7.99 1.22 -15.60
N LEU A 74 7.30 0.14 -15.24
CA LEU A 74 6.15 -0.36 -16.00
C LEU A 74 5.03 0.68 -16.08
N LEU A 75 4.71 1.36 -14.98
CA LEU A 75 3.69 2.41 -14.94
C LEU A 75 4.07 3.58 -15.85
N LYS A 76 5.36 3.97 -15.86
CA LYS A 76 5.87 5.00 -16.77
C LYS A 76 5.69 4.59 -18.24
N GLU A 77 5.96 3.34 -18.60
CA GLU A 77 5.72 2.81 -19.95
C GLU A 77 4.24 2.83 -20.35
N LYS A 78 3.33 2.71 -19.36
CA LYS A 78 1.88 2.83 -19.55
C LYS A 78 1.35 4.27 -19.45
N GLY A 79 2.22 5.26 -19.29
CA GLY A 79 1.84 6.67 -19.21
C GLY A 79 1.22 7.09 -17.87
N ILE A 80 1.37 6.28 -16.81
CA ILE A 80 0.88 6.61 -15.47
C ILE A 80 1.93 7.42 -14.72
N ALA A 81 1.55 8.62 -14.30
CA ALA A 81 2.42 9.53 -13.57
C ALA A 81 2.64 9.06 -12.12
N THR A 82 3.89 9.14 -11.65
CA THR A 82 4.30 8.75 -10.30
C THR A 82 5.39 9.69 -9.81
N HIS A 83 5.73 9.65 -8.52
CA HIS A 83 6.87 10.41 -8.00
C HIS A 83 8.25 9.83 -8.37
N TYR A 84 8.32 8.66 -9.01
CA TYR A 84 9.59 7.98 -9.26
C TYR A 84 10.49 8.71 -10.25
N ILE A 85 11.77 8.88 -9.90
CA ILE A 85 12.80 9.41 -10.80
C ILE A 85 13.73 8.27 -11.22
N GLU A 86 14.46 7.69 -10.27
CA GLU A 86 15.40 6.60 -10.53
C GLU A 86 15.75 5.81 -9.26
N THR A 87 16.42 4.67 -9.45
CA THR A 87 16.90 3.81 -8.37
C THR A 87 18.42 3.82 -8.38
N ILE A 88 19.03 4.24 -7.28
CA ILE A 88 20.47 4.55 -7.22
C ILE A 88 21.29 3.49 -6.47
N SER A 89 20.63 2.60 -5.71
CA SER A 89 21.25 1.45 -5.05
C SER A 89 20.22 0.34 -4.86
N ASP A 90 20.64 -0.79 -4.29
CA ASP A 90 19.74 -1.91 -4.02
C ASP A 90 18.51 -1.54 -3.18
N ASN A 91 18.62 -0.57 -2.28
CA ASN A 91 17.56 -0.17 -1.36
C ASN A 91 17.29 1.34 -1.32
N GLU A 92 17.86 2.13 -2.25
CA GLU A 92 17.67 3.58 -2.30
C GLU A 92 17.05 4.02 -3.63
N MET A 93 16.02 4.85 -3.54
CA MET A 93 15.26 5.39 -4.67
C MET A 93 15.20 6.91 -4.56
N ILE A 94 15.33 7.60 -5.70
CA ILE A 94 15.16 9.03 -5.83
C ILE A 94 13.77 9.32 -6.37
N VAL A 95 13.06 10.24 -5.72
CA VAL A 95 11.69 10.60 -6.05
C VAL A 95 11.49 12.12 -6.03
N GLU A 96 10.51 12.57 -6.79
CA GLU A 96 9.95 13.90 -6.68
C GLU A 96 9.31 14.09 -5.29
N PRO A 97 9.60 15.18 -4.58
CA PRO A 97 8.88 15.52 -3.36
C PRO A 97 7.39 15.64 -3.64
N ALA A 98 6.58 14.97 -2.84
CA ALA A 98 5.13 15.00 -2.96
C ALA A 98 4.48 15.25 -1.60
N LEU A 99 3.35 15.93 -1.64
CA LEU A 99 2.45 16.10 -0.51
C LEU A 99 1.39 14.99 -0.61
N PRO A 100 1.31 14.07 0.38
CA PRO A 100 0.24 13.09 0.42
C PRO A 100 -1.14 13.76 0.48
N LEU A 101 -2.19 13.03 0.06
CA LEU A 101 -3.56 13.56 0.12
C LEU A 101 -3.99 13.67 1.59
N GLY A 102 -4.02 14.89 2.10
CA GLY A 102 -4.37 15.21 3.49
C GLY A 102 -5.10 16.54 3.60
N MET A 103 -5.44 16.91 4.83
CA MET A 103 -6.18 18.13 5.15
C MET A 103 -5.64 18.72 6.46
N PRO A 104 -5.33 20.03 6.51
CA PRO A 104 -4.90 20.67 7.74
C PRO A 104 -6.03 20.67 8.77
N VAL A 105 -5.67 20.89 10.03
CA VAL A 105 -6.65 21.06 11.10
C VAL A 105 -7.43 22.38 10.90
N GLU A 106 -8.75 22.31 10.74
CA GLU A 106 -9.59 23.51 10.58
C GLU A 106 -9.84 24.24 11.91
N ALA A 107 -9.94 23.48 13.01
CA ALA A 107 -10.42 23.97 14.30
C ALA A 107 -9.38 23.77 15.42
N ALA A 108 -8.13 24.18 15.20
CA ALA A 108 -7.00 23.94 16.12
C ALA A 108 -7.22 24.38 17.58
N GLY A 109 -8.17 25.30 17.84
CA GLY A 109 -8.53 25.75 19.19
C GLY A 109 -9.39 24.77 20.00
N PHE A 110 -9.94 23.72 19.37
CA PHE A 110 -10.77 22.72 20.05
C PHE A 110 -9.94 21.49 20.45
N PRO A 111 -9.91 21.11 21.74
CA PRO A 111 -9.20 19.91 22.19
C PRO A 111 -9.63 18.66 21.43
N GLY A 112 -8.66 17.90 20.93
CA GLY A 112 -8.89 16.69 20.12
C GLY A 112 -8.89 16.92 18.61
N SER A 113 -8.82 18.16 18.12
CA SER A 113 -8.68 18.45 16.69
C SER A 113 -7.31 18.02 16.19
N ALA A 114 -7.28 17.37 15.03
CA ALA A 114 -6.07 16.86 14.40
C ALA A 114 -6.18 16.99 12.87
N PRO A 115 -5.05 17.12 12.15
CA PRO A 115 -5.05 17.07 10.69
C PRO A 115 -5.33 15.65 10.17
N LEU A 116 -5.80 15.56 8.93
CA LEU A 116 -5.70 14.35 8.13
C LEU A 116 -4.33 14.34 7.48
N GLU A 117 -3.42 13.51 7.98
CA GLU A 117 -2.03 13.49 7.51
C GLU A 117 -1.87 12.86 6.12
N ASN A 118 -2.62 11.78 5.86
CA ASN A 118 -2.55 11.03 4.60
C ASN A 118 -3.78 10.14 4.40
N LEU A 119 -4.04 9.79 3.15
CA LEU A 119 -5.03 8.80 2.72
C LEU A 119 -4.35 7.60 2.06
N GLU A 120 -4.78 6.42 2.46
CA GLU A 120 -4.40 5.17 1.83
C GLU A 120 -5.59 4.61 1.03
N PHE A 121 -5.37 4.32 -0.24
CA PHE A 121 -6.37 3.77 -1.14
C PHE A 121 -6.14 2.26 -1.27
N THR A 122 -7.01 1.48 -0.64
CA THR A 122 -6.99 0.03 -0.75
C THR A 122 -7.85 -0.40 -1.94
N TRP A 123 -7.30 -1.14 -2.89
CA TRP A 123 -8.11 -1.85 -3.88
C TRP A 123 -8.26 -3.31 -3.48
N ARG A 124 -9.41 -3.91 -3.81
CA ARG A 124 -9.69 -5.31 -3.47
C ARG A 124 -10.25 -6.05 -4.67
N ASN A 125 -9.52 -7.08 -5.09
CA ASN A 125 -10.04 -8.06 -6.03
C ASN A 125 -10.91 -9.09 -5.30
N SER A 126 -10.54 -9.47 -4.07
CA SER A 126 -11.20 -10.52 -3.32
C SER A 126 -11.55 -10.10 -1.89
N ALA A 127 -12.70 -10.55 -1.38
CA ALA A 127 -13.17 -10.30 -0.02
C ALA A 127 -12.28 -11.01 1.03
N THR A 128 -11.23 -10.34 1.52
CA THR A 128 -10.33 -10.85 2.55
C THR A 128 -9.97 -9.77 3.57
N GLY A 129 -9.05 -10.07 4.50
CA GLY A 129 -8.47 -9.09 5.42
C GLY A 129 -9.51 -8.30 6.21
N SER A 130 -9.30 -6.98 6.32
CA SER A 130 -10.20 -6.08 7.05
C SER A 130 -11.58 -5.95 6.41
N PHE A 131 -11.71 -6.12 5.09
CA PHE A 131 -13.00 -6.11 4.41
C PHE A 131 -13.90 -7.24 4.92
N TRP A 132 -13.42 -8.48 4.87
CA TRP A 132 -14.25 -9.62 5.30
C TRP A 132 -14.58 -9.57 6.80
N ARG A 133 -13.65 -9.09 7.64
CA ARG A 133 -13.92 -8.90 9.07
C ARG A 133 -15.05 -7.92 9.35
N ARG A 134 -15.19 -6.86 8.54
CA ARG A 134 -16.29 -5.88 8.62
C ARG A 134 -17.58 -6.37 7.98
N TYR A 135 -17.49 -7.18 6.93
CA TYR A 135 -18.63 -7.72 6.19
C TYR A 135 -18.66 -9.26 6.21
N PRO A 136 -18.83 -9.89 7.38
CA PRO A 136 -18.73 -11.35 7.52
C PRO A 136 -19.89 -12.11 6.85
N PHE A 137 -20.91 -11.41 6.39
CA PHE A 137 -22.00 -11.96 5.58
C PHE A 137 -21.60 -12.16 4.11
N VAL A 138 -20.41 -11.71 3.69
CA VAL A 138 -19.85 -11.96 2.36
C VAL A 138 -19.05 -13.26 2.36
N ARG A 139 -19.20 -14.07 1.30
CA ARG A 139 -18.38 -15.28 1.09
C ARG A 139 -16.88 -14.92 1.12
N PRO A 140 -16.04 -15.61 1.90
CA PRO A 140 -14.59 -15.36 1.91
C PRO A 140 -13.97 -15.47 0.51
N CYS A 141 -13.07 -14.54 0.19
CA CYS A 141 -12.44 -14.31 -1.11
C CYS A 141 -13.37 -14.29 -2.31
N LYS A 142 -14.65 -13.94 -2.12
CA LYS A 142 -15.53 -13.59 -3.24
C LYS A 142 -14.88 -12.48 -4.09
N ASN A 143 -14.96 -12.57 -5.41
CA ASN A 143 -14.63 -11.49 -6.31
C ASN A 143 -15.49 -10.26 -5.98
N ILE A 144 -14.84 -9.14 -5.69
CA ILE A 144 -15.50 -7.86 -5.39
C ILE A 144 -15.09 -6.77 -6.38
N HIS A 145 -14.63 -7.18 -7.57
CA HIS A 145 -14.53 -6.36 -8.77
C HIS A 145 -13.70 -5.07 -8.60
N LYS A 146 -12.50 -5.17 -8.02
CA LYS A 146 -11.60 -4.03 -7.78
C LYS A 146 -12.29 -2.91 -7.00
N LEU A 147 -12.97 -3.26 -5.91
CA LEU A 147 -13.51 -2.29 -4.96
C LEU A 147 -12.37 -1.39 -4.48
N VAL A 148 -12.58 -0.08 -4.49
CA VAL A 148 -11.64 0.90 -3.91
C VAL A 148 -12.22 1.44 -2.61
N GLU A 149 -11.39 1.49 -1.57
CA GLU A 149 -11.70 2.04 -0.26
C GLU A 149 -10.63 3.06 0.12
N ALA A 150 -11.04 4.17 0.74
CA ALA A 150 -10.12 5.14 1.33
C ALA A 150 -10.01 4.95 2.84
N TRP A 151 -8.79 5.09 3.36
CA TRP A 151 -8.48 4.93 4.78
C TRP A 151 -7.62 6.12 5.24
N THR A 152 -7.93 6.66 6.42
CA THR A 152 -7.05 7.64 7.06
C THR A 152 -5.81 6.96 7.61
N LYS A 153 -4.64 7.58 7.49
CA LYS A 153 -3.42 7.09 8.16
C LYS A 153 -3.32 7.68 9.56
N GLY A 154 -3.27 6.86 10.60
CA GLY A 154 -3.22 7.33 12.00
C GLY A 154 -2.72 6.29 13.01
N GLU A 155 -3.04 6.48 14.29
CA GLU A 155 -2.81 5.43 15.31
C GLU A 155 -3.62 4.17 15.03
N SER A 156 -4.84 4.36 14.52
CA SER A 156 -5.66 3.31 13.94
C SER A 156 -6.25 3.78 12.62
N ASP A 157 -5.93 3.07 11.54
CA ASP A 157 -6.46 3.41 10.23
C ASP A 157 -7.98 3.25 10.20
N THR A 158 -8.68 4.32 9.81
CA THR A 158 -10.14 4.39 9.82
C THR A 158 -10.66 4.45 8.40
N LEU A 159 -11.62 3.59 8.05
CA LEU A 159 -12.31 3.70 6.77
C LEU A 159 -13.04 5.03 6.72
N ILE A 160 -12.80 5.81 5.68
CA ILE A 160 -13.56 7.02 5.37
C ILE A 160 -14.30 6.81 4.04
N THR A 161 -15.57 7.20 3.99
CA THR A 161 -16.36 7.11 2.74
C THR A 161 -15.96 8.24 1.80
N PHE A 162 -16.12 8.02 0.50
CA PHE A 162 -15.87 9.08 -0.49
C PHE A 162 -16.80 10.28 -0.30
N GLU A 163 -18.06 10.05 0.08
CA GLU A 163 -19.00 11.12 0.44
C GLU A 163 -18.50 11.92 1.67
N ALA A 164 -17.97 11.26 2.70
CA ALA A 164 -17.39 11.97 3.84
C ALA A 164 -16.14 12.76 3.44
N LEU A 165 -15.30 12.26 2.53
CA LEU A 165 -14.15 13.01 2.01
C LEU A 165 -14.57 14.26 1.23
N GLU A 166 -15.66 14.18 0.48
CA GLU A 166 -16.25 15.31 -0.26
C GLU A 166 -16.80 16.36 0.71
N GLU A 167 -17.64 15.93 1.66
CA GLU A 167 -18.33 16.82 2.59
C GLU A 167 -17.40 17.45 3.63
N THR A 168 -16.27 16.81 3.97
CA THR A 168 -15.24 17.44 4.82
C THR A 168 -14.36 18.42 4.06
N GLY A 169 -14.42 18.44 2.72
CA GLY A 169 -13.54 19.25 1.88
C GLY A 169 -12.11 18.69 1.75
N ALA A 170 -11.84 17.48 2.22
CA ALA A 170 -10.52 16.86 2.11
C ALA A 170 -10.15 16.54 0.63
N MET A 171 -11.15 16.21 -0.17
CA MET A 171 -11.03 16.03 -1.63
C MET A 171 -12.32 16.50 -2.28
N ASN A 172 -12.23 17.13 -3.46
CA ASN A 172 -13.44 17.41 -4.23
C ASN A 172 -13.88 16.17 -5.05
N ARG A 173 -15.09 16.23 -5.62
CA ARG A 173 -15.68 15.13 -6.40
C ARG A 173 -14.83 14.66 -7.57
N ASP A 174 -14.23 15.59 -8.33
CA ASP A 174 -13.43 15.25 -9.50
C ASP A 174 -12.13 14.55 -9.09
N GLU A 175 -11.51 15.00 -8.00
CA GLU A 175 -10.33 14.37 -7.41
C GLU A 175 -10.62 12.95 -6.90
N ILE A 176 -11.79 12.74 -6.29
CA ILE A 176 -12.25 11.43 -5.84
C ILE A 176 -12.43 10.49 -7.03
N ILE A 177 -13.15 10.92 -8.07
CA ILE A 177 -13.39 10.12 -9.28
C ILE A 177 -12.06 9.75 -9.92
N TYR A 178 -11.19 10.74 -10.14
CA TYR A 178 -9.87 10.52 -10.73
C TYR A 178 -9.02 9.57 -9.88
N SER A 179 -9.02 9.70 -8.55
CA SER A 179 -8.25 8.83 -7.66
C SER A 179 -8.74 7.39 -7.71
N ILE A 180 -10.06 7.16 -7.77
CA ILE A 180 -10.64 5.82 -7.92
C ILE A 180 -10.24 5.20 -9.25
N GLU A 181 -10.29 5.95 -10.34
CA GLU A 181 -9.90 5.47 -11.68
C GLU A 181 -8.39 5.15 -11.72
N LEU A 182 -7.55 6.06 -11.26
CA LEU A 182 -6.10 5.86 -11.16
C LEU A 182 -5.75 4.60 -10.36
N VAL A 183 -6.37 4.41 -9.19
CA VAL A 183 -6.15 3.21 -8.36
C VAL A 183 -6.59 1.94 -9.10
N LYS A 184 -7.74 1.96 -9.79
CA LYS A 184 -8.23 0.80 -10.55
C LYS A 184 -7.33 0.46 -11.74
N ASP A 185 -6.78 1.45 -12.42
CA ASP A 185 -5.88 1.27 -13.56
C ASP A 185 -4.54 0.68 -13.12
N ILE A 186 -3.94 1.24 -12.06
CA ILE A 186 -2.71 0.69 -11.48
C ILE A 186 -2.97 -0.72 -10.95
N ALA A 187 -4.09 -0.95 -10.24
CA ALA A 187 -4.46 -2.27 -9.72
C ALA A 187 -4.63 -3.31 -10.84
N GLU A 188 -5.20 -2.93 -11.99
CA GLU A 188 -5.32 -3.81 -13.16
C GLU A 188 -3.94 -4.19 -13.71
N ILE A 189 -3.04 -3.22 -13.86
CA ILE A 189 -1.66 -3.47 -14.33
C ILE A 189 -0.95 -4.42 -13.37
N VAL A 190 -0.97 -4.13 -12.07
CA VAL A 190 -0.36 -4.98 -11.05
C VAL A 190 -0.98 -6.39 -11.09
N SER A 191 -2.30 -6.49 -11.14
CA SER A 191 -2.99 -7.80 -11.16
C SER A 191 -2.60 -8.63 -12.38
N ARG A 192 -2.54 -8.02 -13.57
CA ARG A 192 -2.11 -8.71 -14.82
C ARG A 192 -0.65 -9.16 -14.76
N GLU A 193 0.22 -8.35 -14.19
CA GLU A 193 1.64 -8.71 -14.04
C GLU A 193 1.84 -9.94 -13.16
N PHE A 194 1.06 -10.08 -12.10
CA PHE A 194 1.06 -11.28 -11.26
C PHE A 194 0.35 -12.47 -11.91
N ASP A 195 -0.79 -12.23 -12.57
CA ASP A 195 -1.57 -13.27 -13.24
C ASP A 195 -0.77 -13.96 -14.34
N SER A 196 -0.01 -13.18 -15.14
CA SER A 196 0.90 -13.70 -16.16
C SER A 196 1.98 -14.66 -15.62
N LYS A 197 2.22 -14.64 -14.31
CA LYS A 197 3.21 -15.47 -13.59
C LYS A 197 2.54 -16.55 -12.73
N GLY A 198 1.22 -16.75 -12.87
CA GLY A 198 0.45 -17.76 -12.14
C GLY A 198 0.07 -17.38 -10.70
N PHE A 199 0.05 -16.08 -10.40
CA PHE A 199 -0.28 -15.55 -9.08
C PHE A 199 -1.54 -14.69 -9.10
N HIS A 200 -2.30 -14.73 -8.01
CA HIS A 200 -3.53 -13.96 -7.86
C HIS A 200 -3.37 -12.89 -6.78
N VAL A 201 -3.53 -11.62 -7.17
CA VAL A 201 -3.53 -10.49 -6.23
C VAL A 201 -4.92 -10.38 -5.60
N LEU A 202 -5.00 -10.54 -4.28
CA LEU A 202 -6.27 -10.44 -3.54
C LEU A 202 -6.66 -8.99 -3.27
N ASP A 203 -5.72 -8.20 -2.80
CA ASP A 203 -5.85 -6.76 -2.54
C ASP A 203 -4.47 -6.13 -2.45
N GLY A 204 -4.45 -4.80 -2.40
CA GLY A 204 -3.27 -4.03 -2.06
C GLY A 204 -3.62 -2.60 -1.71
N LYS A 205 -2.60 -1.80 -1.44
CA LYS A 205 -2.74 -0.42 -0.96
C LYS A 205 -1.81 0.53 -1.71
N PHE A 206 -2.33 1.68 -2.08
CA PHE A 206 -1.56 2.78 -2.67
C PHE A 206 -1.69 4.02 -1.81
N GLU A 207 -0.64 4.83 -1.80
CA GLU A 207 -0.70 6.21 -1.35
C GLU A 207 -0.67 7.12 -2.57
N LEU A 208 -1.50 8.15 -2.56
CA LEU A 208 -1.57 9.15 -3.61
C LEU A 208 -1.11 10.50 -3.06
N GLY A 209 -0.65 11.38 -3.94
CA GLY A 209 -0.23 12.71 -3.56
C GLY A 209 -0.11 13.67 -4.73
N ARG A 210 0.26 14.91 -4.43
CA ARG A 210 0.55 15.95 -5.41
C ARG A 210 2.03 16.28 -5.34
N LEU A 211 2.71 16.31 -6.48
CA LEU A 211 4.11 16.71 -6.53
C LEU A 211 4.23 18.16 -6.04
N ARG A 212 5.19 18.43 -5.13
CA ARG A 212 5.38 19.76 -4.51
C ARG A 212 5.60 20.85 -5.54
N ASP A 213 6.37 20.53 -6.57
CA ASP A 213 6.75 21.45 -7.66
C ASP A 213 6.06 21.06 -8.99
N GLY A 214 4.91 20.37 -8.92
CA GLY A 214 4.13 19.89 -10.07
C GLY A 214 2.91 20.74 -10.45
N ASP A 215 2.09 20.24 -11.36
CA ASP A 215 0.87 20.90 -11.86
C ASP A 215 -0.37 20.69 -10.98
N GLY A 216 -0.19 20.18 -9.76
CA GLY A 216 -1.26 19.88 -8.82
C GLY A 216 -2.03 18.58 -9.10
N LYS A 217 -1.68 17.82 -10.16
CA LYS A 217 -2.31 16.53 -10.43
C LYS A 217 -1.97 15.50 -9.36
N ILE A 218 -2.94 14.62 -9.12
CA ILE A 218 -2.79 13.47 -8.25
C ILE A 218 -1.99 12.39 -8.98
N VAL A 219 -0.96 11.88 -8.31
CA VAL A 219 -0.06 10.83 -8.81
C VAL A 219 0.11 9.74 -7.76
N LEU A 220 0.58 8.56 -8.20
CA LEU A 220 1.02 7.51 -7.28
C LEU A 220 2.32 7.94 -6.58
N ILE A 221 2.34 7.83 -5.25
CA ILE A 221 3.52 8.06 -4.42
C ILE A 221 3.85 6.78 -3.61
N ASP A 222 4.78 6.90 -2.66
CA ASP A 222 5.28 5.81 -1.81
C ASP A 222 5.90 4.65 -2.61
N GLU A 223 5.29 3.46 -2.59
CA GLU A 223 5.82 2.23 -3.20
C GLU A 223 4.74 1.29 -3.78
N ILE A 224 5.17 0.38 -4.66
CA ILE A 224 4.45 -0.87 -4.95
C ILE A 224 5.39 -2.01 -4.63
N SER A 225 5.12 -2.72 -3.53
CA SER A 225 6.00 -3.78 -3.04
C SER A 225 5.22 -4.89 -2.34
N PRO A 226 5.88 -6.03 -2.01
CA PRO A 226 5.25 -7.11 -1.28
C PRO A 226 4.64 -6.72 0.07
N ASP A 227 5.08 -5.62 0.68
CA ASP A 227 4.53 -5.13 1.95
C ASP A 227 3.14 -4.51 1.79
N VAL A 228 2.80 -4.02 0.60
CA VAL A 228 1.52 -3.35 0.32
C VAL A 228 0.58 -4.21 -0.53
N LEU A 229 0.92 -5.48 -0.77
CA LEU A 229 0.17 -6.42 -1.60
C LEU A 229 -0.13 -7.72 -0.84
N ARG A 230 -1.32 -8.28 -1.06
CA ARG A 230 -1.61 -9.67 -0.70
C ARG A 230 -1.77 -10.50 -1.96
N VAL A 231 -0.83 -11.41 -2.18
CA VAL A 231 -0.81 -12.27 -3.38
C VAL A 231 -0.82 -13.74 -2.96
N CYS A 232 -1.56 -14.56 -3.69
CA CYS A 232 -1.68 -16.00 -3.47
C CYS A 232 -1.29 -16.83 -4.68
N LYS A 233 -0.83 -18.06 -4.43
CA LYS A 233 -0.61 -19.09 -5.45
C LYS A 233 -1.76 -20.10 -5.52
N GLY A 234 -1.85 -20.81 -6.64
CA GLY A 234 -2.79 -21.92 -6.83
C GLY A 234 -4.25 -21.49 -6.96
N TYR A 235 -4.51 -20.26 -7.38
CA TYR A 235 -5.86 -19.76 -7.60
C TYR A 235 -6.51 -20.43 -8.83
N SER A 236 -7.80 -20.76 -8.72
CA SER A 236 -8.60 -21.33 -9.81
C SER A 236 -9.93 -20.54 -9.91
N PRO A 237 -10.03 -19.53 -10.79
CA PRO A 237 -11.25 -18.75 -10.97
C PRO A 237 -12.35 -19.58 -11.66
N ASP A 238 -13.60 -19.37 -11.25
CA ASP A 238 -14.75 -19.67 -12.09
C ASP A 238 -15.07 -18.50 -13.05
N GLN A 239 -16.15 -18.62 -13.82
CA GLN A 239 -16.60 -17.59 -14.78
C GLN A 239 -16.94 -16.23 -14.14
N ASN A 240 -17.19 -16.18 -12.83
CA ASN A 240 -17.43 -14.94 -12.08
C ASN A 240 -16.14 -14.40 -11.44
N GLY A 241 -15.01 -15.09 -11.61
CA GLY A 241 -13.75 -14.80 -10.95
C GLY A 241 -13.75 -15.17 -9.47
N ASP A 242 -14.64 -16.07 -9.02
CA ASP A 242 -14.58 -16.62 -7.66
C ASP A 242 -13.62 -17.81 -7.62
N CYS A 243 -12.82 -17.92 -6.55
CA CYS A 243 -11.93 -19.08 -6.36
C CYS A 243 -12.75 -20.36 -6.11
N THR A 244 -12.59 -21.38 -6.95
CA THR A 244 -13.28 -22.67 -6.82
C THR A 244 -12.74 -23.52 -5.66
N ILE A 245 -11.45 -23.40 -5.34
CA ILE A 245 -10.78 -24.14 -4.27
C ILE A 245 -10.71 -23.37 -2.94
N ILE A 246 -11.63 -22.44 -2.71
CA ILE A 246 -11.58 -21.50 -1.58
C ILE A 246 -11.49 -22.17 -0.21
N ARG A 247 -12.13 -23.32 -0.03
CA ARG A 247 -12.12 -24.08 1.24
C ARG A 247 -10.72 -24.60 1.61
N GLU A 248 -9.85 -24.76 0.63
CA GLU A 248 -8.46 -25.16 0.81
C GLU A 248 -7.55 -23.93 1.01
N CYS A 249 -7.94 -22.78 0.47
CA CYS A 249 -7.14 -21.56 0.46
C CYS A 249 -7.39 -20.63 1.65
N VAL A 250 -8.54 -20.72 2.33
CA VAL A 250 -8.93 -19.78 3.39
C VAL A 250 -9.26 -20.47 4.69
N ILE A 251 -8.76 -19.88 5.78
CA ILE A 251 -9.13 -20.24 7.15
C ILE A 251 -9.78 -19.01 7.77
N THR A 252 -10.99 -19.16 8.30
CA THR A 252 -11.65 -18.14 9.12
C THR A 252 -11.80 -18.64 10.54
N GLY A 253 -11.76 -17.73 11.51
CA GLY A 253 -11.96 -18.05 12.91
C GLY A 253 -12.66 -16.92 13.66
N ILE A 254 -13.10 -17.23 14.87
CA ILE A 254 -13.59 -16.26 15.85
C ILE A 254 -12.92 -16.60 17.18
N SER A 255 -12.24 -15.62 17.79
CA SER A 255 -11.69 -15.70 19.15
C SER A 255 -11.97 -14.39 19.86
N ASP A 256 -12.49 -14.45 21.08
CA ASP A 256 -12.75 -13.26 21.92
C ASP A 256 -13.58 -12.17 21.20
N GLY A 257 -14.59 -12.59 20.43
CA GLY A 257 -15.42 -11.70 19.62
C GLY A 257 -14.74 -11.10 18.38
N LYS A 258 -13.45 -11.35 18.17
CA LYS A 258 -12.68 -10.90 17.00
C LYS A 258 -12.69 -11.96 15.91
N ARG A 259 -13.08 -11.55 14.70
CA ARG A 259 -13.03 -12.38 13.50
C ARG A 259 -11.62 -12.39 12.93
N THR A 260 -11.16 -13.54 12.48
CA THR A 260 -9.89 -13.71 11.77
C THR A 260 -10.13 -14.34 10.40
N ILE A 261 -9.29 -13.98 9.45
CA ILE A 261 -9.24 -14.59 8.11
C ILE A 261 -7.77 -14.68 7.71
N LYS A 262 -7.37 -15.85 7.23
CA LYS A 262 -6.00 -16.14 6.77
C LYS A 262 -6.05 -16.82 5.41
N ASN A 263 -5.20 -16.36 4.50
CA ASN A 263 -4.98 -16.97 3.21
C ASN A 263 -3.82 -17.97 3.31
N ARG A 264 -4.08 -19.28 3.18
CA ARG A 264 -3.08 -20.35 3.35
C ARG A 264 -1.94 -20.27 2.34
N ASN A 265 -2.29 -19.89 1.12
CA ASN A 265 -1.38 -19.86 -0.03
C ASN A 265 -0.85 -18.45 -0.30
N GLN A 266 -0.87 -17.54 0.69
CA GLN A 266 -0.24 -16.23 0.56
C GLN A 266 1.27 -16.40 0.35
N VAL A 267 1.78 -15.77 -0.71
CA VAL A 267 3.19 -15.78 -1.08
C VAL A 267 3.96 -14.88 -0.11
N LYS A 268 5.11 -15.34 0.36
CA LYS A 268 5.96 -14.54 1.25
C LYS A 268 6.76 -13.53 0.43
N ALA A 269 7.09 -12.38 1.03
CA ALA A 269 7.87 -11.34 0.37
C ALA A 269 9.17 -11.86 -0.28
N ALA A 270 9.89 -12.76 0.41
CA ALA A 270 11.14 -13.35 -0.06
C ALA A 270 10.96 -14.25 -1.30
N ASP A 271 9.79 -14.85 -1.50
CA ASP A 271 9.54 -15.74 -2.63
C ASP A 271 9.37 -14.94 -3.93
N PHE A 272 8.96 -13.66 -3.85
CA PHE A 272 8.79 -12.81 -5.03
C PHE A 272 10.08 -12.43 -5.73
N ILE A 273 11.22 -12.50 -5.03
CA ILE A 273 12.53 -12.18 -5.60
C ILE A 273 12.75 -13.02 -6.85
N ASN A 274 12.59 -14.33 -6.76
CA ASN A 274 12.83 -15.25 -7.87
C ASN A 274 11.76 -15.18 -8.98
N ILE A 275 10.70 -14.40 -8.80
CA ILE A 275 9.53 -14.35 -9.69
C ILE A 275 9.58 -13.09 -10.57
N PHE A 276 10.04 -11.96 -10.04
CA PHE A 276 10.04 -10.66 -10.72
C PHE A 276 11.44 -10.09 -10.97
N LEU A 277 12.47 -10.60 -10.30
CA LEU A 277 13.85 -10.10 -10.33
C LEU A 277 14.84 -11.23 -10.62
#